data_AF-A0A2A5C744-F1
#
_entry.id   AF-A0A2A5C744-F1
#
_cell.length_a   1.000
_cell.length_b   1.000
_cell.length_c   1.000
_cell.angle_alpha   90.00
_cell.angle_beta   90.00
_cell.angle_gamma   90.00
#
_symmetry.space_group_name_H-M   'P 1'
#
loop_
_entity.id
_entity.type
_entity.pdbx_description
1 polymer ?
#
loop_
_entity_poly.entity_id
_entity_poly.type
_entity_poly.pdbx_seq_one_letter_code
_entity_poly.pdbx_strand_id
1 'polypeptide(L)'
;MQKIFLNFFNKILEKKMKLNFTPLMFALLFFSYFSASALAAEMAMDVSGNWIGVVELENGQELPFGITLSQEGAIVSGVLAGIGSPDLVIENTRIEENILYFSSVRPINGGEVPFDYIAVISADYMNVTIIRVGATGPNSVLSTMTRRQE
;
A
#
# COMPACT_ATOMS: atom_id res chain seq x y z
N MET A 1 2.47 24.49 42.81
CA MET A 1 3.20 25.39 41.90
C MET A 1 2.37 25.79 40.66
N GLN A 2 1.03 25.89 40.78
CA GLN A 2 0.13 26.14 39.64
C GLN A 2 -0.69 27.45 39.79
N LYS A 3 -0.67 28.09 40.98
CA LYS A 3 -1.37 29.35 41.24
C LYS A 3 -0.62 30.61 40.78
N ILE A 4 0.67 30.52 40.47
CA ILE A 4 1.48 31.69 40.06
C ILE A 4 1.28 31.99 38.56
N PHE A 5 1.00 30.97 37.74
CA PHE A 5 0.80 31.15 36.30
C PHE A 5 -0.52 31.84 35.93
N LEU A 6 -1.59 31.63 36.72
CA LEU A 6 -2.89 32.26 36.46
C LEU A 6 -2.90 33.78 36.73
N ASN A 7 -2.12 34.24 37.71
CA ASN A 7 -2.06 35.67 38.04
C ASN A 7 -1.27 36.51 37.02
N PHE A 8 -0.40 35.89 36.22
CA PHE A 8 0.32 36.60 35.16
C PHE A 8 -0.56 36.83 33.93
N PHE A 9 -1.42 35.88 33.58
CA PHE A 9 -2.33 35.99 32.44
C PHE A 9 -3.41 37.06 32.63
N ASN A 10 -4.00 37.17 33.82
CA ASN A 10 -5.04 38.18 34.09
C ASN A 10 -4.50 39.62 34.05
N LYS A 11 -3.21 39.82 34.33
CA LYS A 11 -2.60 41.17 34.31
C LYS A 11 -2.29 41.67 32.89
N ILE A 12 -2.25 40.77 31.90
CA ILE A 12 -2.07 41.13 30.48
C ILE A 12 -3.40 41.54 29.83
N LEU A 13 -4.54 41.02 30.32
CA LEU A 13 -5.87 41.30 29.76
C LEU A 13 -6.45 42.68 30.11
N GLU A 14 -5.95 43.36 31.15
CA GLU A 14 -6.45 44.69 31.53
C GLU A 14 -5.75 45.87 30.84
N LYS A 15 -4.76 45.61 29.98
CA LYS A 15 -4.05 46.69 29.30
C LYS A 15 -4.75 47.11 28.01
N LYS A 16 -5.80 47.92 28.19
CA LYS A 16 -6.32 48.93 27.26
C LYS A 16 -6.52 48.51 25.80
N MET A 17 -7.78 48.23 25.43
CA MET A 17 -8.30 48.67 24.15
C MET A 17 -9.70 49.25 24.31
N LYS A 18 -9.75 50.57 24.52
CA LYS A 18 -10.94 51.37 24.25
C LYS A 18 -11.08 51.44 22.72
N LEU A 19 -11.72 50.44 22.12
CA LEU A 19 -12.19 50.56 20.74
C LEU A 19 -13.60 51.16 20.79
N ASN A 20 -13.72 52.38 20.27
CA ASN A 20 -15.00 53.04 20.08
C ASN A 20 -15.82 52.24 19.05
N PHE A 21 -17.01 51.82 19.48
CA PHE A 21 -17.92 50.98 18.72
C PHE A 21 -18.76 51.89 17.81
N THR A 22 -18.43 51.94 16.51
CA THR A 22 -19.31 52.50 15.47
C THR A 22 -20.12 51.38 14.83
N PRO A 23 -21.46 51.39 14.90
CA PRO A 23 -22.30 50.26 14.47
C PRO A 23 -22.94 50.55 13.10
N LEU A 24 -22.18 50.62 12.00
CA LEU A 24 -22.78 50.71 10.65
C LEU A 24 -21.75 50.56 9.52
N MET A 25 -21.35 49.33 9.14
CA MET A 25 -20.86 48.94 7.79
C MET A 25 -20.19 47.56 7.86
N PHE A 26 -20.26 46.82 6.75
CA PHE A 26 -19.74 45.45 6.50
C PHE A 26 -20.68 44.28 6.81
N ALA A 27 -21.94 44.44 6.37
CA ALA A 27 -22.57 43.38 5.60
C ALA A 27 -21.85 43.26 4.24
N LEU A 28 -20.98 42.25 4.07
CA LEU A 28 -20.50 41.64 2.80
C LEU A 28 -19.15 40.96 3.06
N LEU A 29 -19.16 39.67 3.42
CA LEU A 29 -18.07 38.73 3.15
C LEU A 29 -18.65 37.29 3.18
N PHE A 30 -19.56 37.03 2.24
CA PHE A 30 -19.70 35.70 1.66
C PHE A 30 -18.50 35.51 0.74
N PHE A 31 -17.50 34.70 1.10
CA PHE A 31 -16.57 34.15 0.12
C PHE A 31 -15.97 32.83 0.63
N SER A 32 -16.66 31.76 0.27
CA SER A 32 -16.09 30.47 -0.13
C SER A 32 -14.79 30.02 0.55
N TYR A 33 -14.91 29.36 1.70
CA TYR A 33 -14.02 28.26 2.04
C TYR A 33 -14.62 26.95 1.51
N PHE A 34 -14.73 26.84 0.18
CA PHE A 34 -14.76 25.52 -0.44
C PHE A 34 -13.30 25.09 -0.48
N SER A 35 -12.82 24.51 0.62
CA SER A 35 -11.54 23.81 0.62
C SER A 35 -11.65 22.72 -0.43
N ALA A 36 -11.14 22.99 -1.62
CA ALA A 36 -10.88 21.98 -2.62
C ALA A 36 -9.84 21.05 -2.02
N SER A 37 -10.30 20.07 -1.25
CA SER A 37 -9.58 18.83 -1.01
C SER A 37 -9.40 18.24 -2.40
N ALA A 38 -8.32 18.62 -3.08
CA ALA A 38 -7.86 17.91 -4.25
C ALA A 38 -7.70 16.47 -3.76
N LEU A 39 -8.66 15.61 -4.12
CA LEU A 39 -8.38 14.20 -4.27
C LEU A 39 -7.22 14.19 -5.27
N ALA A 40 -5.99 14.18 -4.75
CA ALA A 40 -4.92 13.50 -5.42
C ALA A 40 -5.42 12.06 -5.49
N ALA A 41 -6.12 11.75 -6.57
CA ALA A 41 -6.26 10.38 -7.00
C ALA A 41 -4.81 9.94 -7.22
N GLU A 42 -4.21 9.34 -6.20
CA GLU A 42 -3.04 8.52 -6.37
C GLU A 42 -3.41 7.58 -7.52
N MET A 43 -2.80 7.83 -8.68
CA MET A 43 -2.94 6.92 -9.80
C MET A 43 -2.17 5.67 -9.37
N ALA A 44 -2.88 4.77 -8.69
CA ALA A 44 -2.38 3.44 -8.41
C ALA A 44 -1.92 2.88 -9.76
N MET A 45 -0.65 2.50 -9.82
CA MET A 45 -0.08 1.91 -11.02
C MET A 45 -0.90 0.68 -11.40
N ASP A 46 -1.24 0.58 -12.68
CA ASP A 46 -1.99 -0.58 -13.18
C ASP A 46 -1.13 -1.84 -13.09
N VAL A 47 -1.56 -2.77 -12.23
CA VAL A 47 -0.89 -4.05 -11.99
C VAL A 47 -1.45 -5.17 -12.88
N SER A 48 -2.51 -4.90 -13.65
CA SER A 48 -3.22 -5.89 -14.45
C SER A 48 -2.30 -6.52 -15.50
N GLY A 49 -2.62 -7.76 -15.88
CA GLY A 49 -1.95 -8.48 -16.95
C GLY A 49 -1.28 -9.78 -16.50
N ASN A 50 -0.56 -10.38 -17.43
CA ASN A 50 0.15 -11.63 -17.23
C ASN A 50 1.64 -11.35 -17.03
N TRP A 51 2.20 -11.87 -15.94
CA TRP A 51 3.58 -11.67 -15.53
C TRP A 51 4.28 -13.01 -15.47
N ILE A 52 5.36 -13.18 -16.22
CA ILE A 52 6.10 -14.46 -16.29
C ILE A 52 7.55 -14.24 -15.91
N GLY A 53 8.10 -15.15 -15.09
CA GLY A 53 9.48 -15.18 -14.67
C GLY A 53 9.92 -16.58 -14.28
N VAL A 54 11.05 -16.65 -13.59
CA VAL A 54 11.67 -17.89 -13.13
C VAL A 54 12.15 -17.71 -11.69
N VAL A 55 11.85 -18.67 -10.82
CA VAL A 55 12.39 -18.73 -9.46
C VAL A 55 13.56 -19.71 -9.47
N GLU A 56 14.74 -19.24 -9.05
CA GLU A 56 15.91 -20.09 -8.87
C GLU A 56 15.97 -20.57 -7.41
N LEU A 57 16.10 -21.87 -7.22
CA LEU A 57 16.32 -22.50 -5.92
C LEU A 57 17.82 -22.57 -5.60
N GLU A 58 18.17 -22.74 -4.32
CA GLU A 58 19.58 -22.84 -3.88
C GLU A 58 20.39 -23.95 -4.60
N ASN A 59 19.73 -25.03 -5.03
CA ASN A 59 20.36 -26.11 -5.78
C ASN A 59 20.58 -25.78 -7.28
N GLY A 60 20.31 -24.54 -7.71
CA GLY A 60 20.37 -24.10 -9.11
C GLY A 60 19.19 -24.56 -9.96
N GLN A 61 18.17 -25.17 -9.37
CA GLN A 61 16.97 -25.56 -10.10
C GLN A 61 16.11 -24.34 -10.38
N GLU A 62 15.75 -24.16 -11.64
CA GLU A 62 14.81 -23.14 -12.11
C GLU A 62 13.38 -23.67 -12.13
N LEU A 63 12.45 -22.91 -11.56
CA LEU A 63 11.03 -23.18 -11.57
C LEU A 63 10.30 -22.05 -12.31
N PRO A 64 9.47 -22.35 -13.33
CA PRO A 64 8.69 -21.31 -14.01
C PRO A 64 7.73 -20.68 -13.01
N PHE A 65 7.53 -19.37 -13.10
CA PHE A 65 6.63 -18.61 -12.22
C PHE A 65 5.77 -17.66 -13.04
N GLY A 66 4.46 -17.71 -12.80
CA GLY A 66 3.46 -16.94 -13.52
C GLY A 66 2.46 -16.28 -12.57
N ILE A 67 2.06 -15.06 -12.87
CA ILE A 67 0.98 -14.34 -12.17
C ILE A 67 0.04 -13.73 -13.21
N THR A 68 -1.25 -14.00 -13.11
CA THR A 68 -2.29 -13.30 -13.86
C THR A 68 -3.07 -12.42 -12.91
N LEU A 69 -3.05 -11.10 -13.13
CA LEU A 69 -3.69 -10.11 -12.28
C LEU A 69 -4.80 -9.36 -13.03
N SER A 70 -5.88 -9.08 -12.32
CA SER A 70 -6.95 -8.16 -12.72
C SER A 70 -7.14 -7.10 -11.63
N GLN A 71 -7.21 -5.83 -12.03
CA GLN A 71 -7.39 -4.70 -11.13
C GLN A 71 -8.67 -3.92 -11.44
N GLU A 72 -9.52 -3.76 -10.42
CA GLU A 72 -10.72 -2.94 -10.46
C GLU A 72 -10.63 -1.85 -9.37
N GLY A 73 -10.12 -0.68 -9.75
CA GLY A 73 -9.81 0.39 -8.81
C GLY A 73 -8.70 -0.02 -7.84
N ALA A 74 -9.04 -0.12 -6.54
CA ALA A 74 -8.09 -0.55 -5.50
C ALA A 74 -8.11 -2.07 -5.26
N ILE A 75 -9.03 -2.80 -5.88
CA ILE A 75 -9.19 -4.24 -5.70
C ILE A 75 -8.31 -4.96 -6.72
N VAL A 76 -7.43 -5.85 -6.25
CA VAL A 76 -6.64 -6.74 -7.10
C VAL A 76 -7.09 -8.18 -6.85
N SER A 77 -7.27 -8.91 -7.94
CA SER A 77 -7.54 -10.34 -7.95
C SER A 77 -6.62 -11.03 -8.93
N GLY A 78 -6.43 -12.34 -8.80
CA GLY A 78 -5.54 -13.04 -9.69
C GLY A 78 -5.26 -14.48 -9.30
N VAL A 79 -4.42 -15.10 -10.13
CA VAL A 79 -3.95 -16.47 -9.95
C VAL A 79 -2.44 -16.54 -10.10
N LEU A 80 -1.82 -17.37 -9.28
CA LEU A 80 -0.42 -17.79 -9.40
C LEU A 80 -0.36 -19.13 -10.12
N ALA A 81 0.50 -19.21 -11.11
CA ALA A 81 0.82 -20.44 -11.82
C ALA A 81 2.33 -20.72 -11.70
N GLY A 82 2.72 -21.98 -11.85
CA GLY A 82 4.12 -22.36 -11.89
C GLY A 82 4.85 -22.14 -10.58
N ILE A 83 4.92 -23.18 -9.75
CA ILE A 83 6.03 -23.59 -8.86
C ILE A 83 5.72 -25.06 -8.48
N GLY A 84 5.56 -25.94 -9.49
CA GLY A 84 5.25 -27.37 -9.28
C GLY A 84 3.94 -27.68 -8.55
N SER A 85 2.96 -26.77 -8.59
CA SER A 85 1.64 -26.90 -7.94
C SER A 85 0.53 -26.46 -8.90
N PRO A 86 -0.73 -26.88 -8.70
CA PRO A 86 -1.87 -26.32 -9.41
C PRO A 86 -1.96 -24.81 -9.20
N ASP A 87 -2.71 -24.14 -10.06
CA ASP A 87 -2.93 -22.71 -9.98
C ASP A 87 -3.58 -22.33 -8.64
N LEU A 88 -3.15 -21.20 -8.09
CA LEU A 88 -3.56 -20.74 -6.76
C LEU A 88 -4.17 -19.35 -6.86
N VAL A 89 -5.33 -19.17 -6.24
CA VAL A 89 -5.94 -17.85 -6.11
C VAL A 89 -5.12 -17.02 -5.11
N ILE A 90 -4.88 -15.75 -5.43
CA ILE A 90 -4.27 -14.81 -4.50
C ILE A 90 -5.33 -14.26 -3.54
N GLU A 91 -4.91 -14.00 -2.31
CA GLU A 91 -5.76 -13.50 -1.24
C GLU A 91 -5.11 -12.30 -0.54
N ASN A 92 -5.88 -11.59 0.29
CA ASN A 92 -5.41 -10.48 1.12
C ASN A 92 -4.61 -9.41 0.33
N THR A 93 -5.11 -9.06 -0.85
CA THR A 93 -4.41 -8.13 -1.74
C THR A 93 -4.45 -6.71 -1.20
N ARG A 94 -3.33 -5.99 -1.32
CA ARG A 94 -3.19 -4.58 -0.94
C ARG A 94 -2.14 -3.91 -1.82
N ILE A 95 -2.45 -2.73 -2.35
CA ILE A 95 -1.50 -1.88 -3.05
C ILE A 95 -1.12 -0.70 -2.15
N GLU A 96 0.18 -0.43 -2.05
CA GLU A 96 0.74 0.80 -1.48
C GLU A 96 1.76 1.37 -2.46
N GLU A 97 1.48 2.53 -3.03
CA GLU A 97 2.30 3.16 -4.07
C GLU A 97 2.57 2.22 -5.27
N ASN A 98 3.78 1.68 -5.36
CA ASN A 98 4.24 0.76 -6.41
C ASN A 98 4.48 -0.67 -5.89
N ILE A 99 3.96 -0.99 -4.70
CA ILE A 99 4.14 -2.28 -4.04
C ILE A 99 2.78 -2.98 -3.93
N LEU A 100 2.70 -4.19 -4.45
CA LEU A 100 1.57 -5.09 -4.29
C LEU A 100 1.92 -6.16 -3.25
N TYR A 101 1.11 -6.24 -2.21
CA TYR A 101 1.13 -7.29 -1.21
C TYR A 101 -0.01 -8.26 -1.47
N PHE A 102 0.25 -9.56 -1.35
CA PHE A 102 -0.77 -10.61 -1.43
C PHE A 102 -0.28 -11.89 -0.76
N SER A 103 -1.20 -12.82 -0.49
CA SER A 103 -0.89 -14.12 0.10
C SER A 103 -1.49 -15.27 -0.71
N SER A 104 -1.01 -16.49 -0.49
CA SER A 104 -1.61 -17.72 -1.01
C SER A 104 -1.33 -18.91 -0.10
N VAL A 105 -2.15 -19.95 -0.14
CA VAL A 105 -1.89 -21.22 0.56
C VAL A 105 -1.59 -22.31 -0.47
N ARG A 106 -0.44 -22.99 -0.34
CA ARG A 106 -0.03 -24.09 -1.23
C ARG A 106 -0.19 -25.45 -0.58
N PRO A 107 -0.74 -26.46 -1.28
CA PRO A 107 -0.68 -27.84 -0.82
C PRO A 107 0.72 -28.42 -1.07
N ILE A 108 1.51 -28.63 -0.01
CA ILE A 108 2.86 -29.21 -0.07
C ILE A 108 2.90 -30.43 0.85
N ASN A 109 3.25 -31.60 0.31
CA ASN A 109 3.35 -32.87 1.06
C ASN A 109 2.09 -33.21 1.89
N GLY A 110 0.90 -32.87 1.35
CA GLY A 110 -0.39 -33.10 2.02
C GLY A 110 -0.74 -32.10 3.13
N GLY A 111 0.07 -31.07 3.33
CA GLY A 111 -0.22 -29.96 4.25
C GLY A 111 -0.46 -28.64 3.52
N GLU A 112 -1.18 -27.74 4.19
CA GLU A 112 -1.35 -26.35 3.76
C GLU A 112 -0.18 -25.50 4.23
N VAL A 113 0.52 -24.88 3.28
CA VAL A 113 1.68 -24.03 3.57
C VAL A 113 1.38 -22.60 3.12
N PRO A 114 1.31 -21.63 4.05
CA PRO A 114 1.07 -20.24 3.71
C PRO A 114 2.31 -19.56 3.10
N PHE A 115 2.07 -18.67 2.14
CA PHE A 115 3.07 -17.82 1.51
C PHE A 115 2.59 -16.37 1.45
N ASP A 116 3.50 -15.46 1.78
CA ASP A 116 3.35 -14.02 1.57
C ASP A 116 4.19 -13.58 0.38
N TYR A 117 3.69 -12.59 -0.35
CA TYR A 117 4.35 -12.05 -1.54
C TYR A 117 4.43 -10.53 -1.45
N ILE A 118 5.59 -10.00 -1.82
CA ILE A 118 5.85 -8.57 -1.95
C ILE A 118 6.33 -8.33 -3.37
N ALA A 119 5.50 -7.68 -4.18
CA ALA A 119 5.77 -7.38 -5.57
C ALA A 119 6.06 -5.88 -5.74
N VAL A 120 7.29 -5.53 -6.08
CA VAL A 120 7.65 -4.16 -6.48
C VAL A 120 7.47 -4.04 -7.98
N ILE A 121 6.57 -3.16 -8.40
CA ILE A 121 6.10 -3.08 -9.77
C ILE A 121 6.77 -1.90 -10.48
N SER A 122 7.04 -2.10 -11.76
CA SER A 122 7.48 -1.11 -12.74
C SER A 122 6.66 -1.29 -14.02
N ALA A 123 6.88 -0.46 -15.03
CA ALA A 123 6.10 -0.49 -16.27
C ALA A 123 6.03 -1.89 -16.91
N ASP A 124 7.18 -2.55 -17.04
CA ASP A 124 7.32 -3.82 -17.78
C ASP A 124 7.76 -5.00 -16.90
N TYR A 125 8.15 -4.73 -15.65
CA TYR A 125 8.70 -5.73 -14.74
C TYR A 125 8.07 -5.68 -13.36
N MET A 126 8.03 -6.84 -12.71
CA MET A 126 7.65 -6.97 -11.32
C MET A 126 8.69 -7.83 -10.59
N ASN A 127 9.33 -7.26 -9.57
CA ASN A 127 10.24 -8.00 -8.71
C ASN A 127 9.46 -8.54 -7.51
N VAL A 128 9.33 -9.87 -7.45
CA VAL A 128 8.51 -10.57 -6.47
C VAL A 128 9.40 -11.23 -5.45
N THR A 129 9.23 -10.87 -4.18
CA THR A 129 9.76 -11.61 -3.04
C THR A 129 8.70 -12.58 -2.55
N ILE A 130 9.06 -13.86 -2.44
CA ILE A 130 8.20 -14.98 -2.04
C ILE A 130 8.67 -15.44 -0.66
N ILE A 131 7.80 -15.37 0.35
CA ILE A 131 8.12 -15.70 1.73
C ILE A 131 7.29 -16.91 2.15
N ARG A 132 7.95 -18.02 2.48
CA ARG A 132 7.29 -19.18 3.06
C ARG A 132 7.10 -18.96 4.56
N VAL A 133 5.86 -18.72 4.98
CA VAL A 133 5.55 -18.35 6.37
C VAL A 133 5.86 -19.52 7.31
N GLY A 134 6.59 -19.23 8.40
CA GLY A 134 6.98 -20.21 9.42
C GLY A 134 8.12 -21.14 9.02
N ALA A 135 8.69 -21.02 7.81
CA ALA A 135 9.87 -21.78 7.42
C ALA A 135 11.16 -21.06 7.80
N THR A 136 12.20 -21.84 8.11
CA THR A 136 13.57 -21.36 8.28
C THR A 136 14.49 -22.09 7.31
N GLY A 137 15.41 -21.40 6.66
CA GLY A 137 16.44 -21.99 5.82
C GLY A 137 16.60 -21.28 4.48
N PRO A 138 17.47 -21.80 3.58
CA PRO A 138 17.85 -21.10 2.36
C PRO A 138 16.71 -20.81 1.38
N ASN A 139 15.64 -21.63 1.41
CA ASN A 139 14.47 -21.47 0.55
C ASN A 139 13.25 -20.90 1.32
N SER A 140 13.44 -20.27 2.48
CA SER A 140 12.34 -19.61 3.20
C SER A 140 11.96 -18.26 2.58
N VAL A 141 12.90 -17.63 1.87
CA VAL A 141 12.69 -16.39 1.12
C VAL A 141 13.33 -16.57 -0.25
N LEU A 142 12.54 -16.36 -1.30
CA LEU A 142 12.99 -16.43 -2.69
C LEU A 142 12.65 -15.11 -3.38
N SER A 143 13.35 -14.81 -4.47
CA SER A 143 13.06 -13.64 -5.29
C SER A 143 13.04 -14.02 -6.76
N THR A 144 12.17 -13.36 -7.53
CA THR A 144 12.09 -13.54 -8.98
C THR A 144 11.73 -12.22 -9.65
N MET A 145 12.33 -11.96 -10.81
CA MET A 145 11.91 -10.88 -11.69
C MET A 145 10.99 -11.45 -12.75
N THR A 146 9.78 -10.91 -12.83
CA THR A 146 8.83 -11.25 -13.89
C THR A 146 8.74 -10.12 -14.90
N ARG A 147 8.33 -10.47 -16.12
CA ARG A 147 8.07 -9.55 -17.22
C ARG A 147 6.62 -9.64 -17.64
N ARG A 148 5.98 -8.48 -17.85
CA ARG A 148 4.64 -8.38 -18.41
C ARG A 148 4.63 -8.98 -19.82
N GLN A 149 3.65 -9.84 -20.10
CA GLN A 149 3.38 -10.36 -21.43
C GLN A 149 2.42 -9.40 -22.15
N GLU A 150 2.73 -9.09 -23.40
CA GLU A 150 1.89 -8.28 -24.29
C GLU A 150 0.68 -9.06 -24.83
#